data_AF-A0A2T7D7A6-F1
#
_entry.id   AF-A0A2T7D7A6-F1
#
_cell.length_a   1.000
_cell.length_b   1.000
_cell.length_c   1.000
_cell.angle_alpha   90.00
_cell.angle_beta   90.00
_cell.angle_gamma   90.00
#
_symmetry.space_group_name_H-M   'P 1'
#
loop_
_entity.id
_entity.type
_entity.pdbx_description
1 polymer ?
#
loop_
_entity_poly.entity_id
_entity_poly.type
_entity_poly.pdbx_seq_one_letter_code
_entity_poly.pdbx_strand_id
1 'polypeptide(L)'
;MDYSRMPHADADELIRGKRVVVVGSGKSGVDIIAQLAQVNGRKYPCTMVYRHANWAVDPNLTWAAFFEKLMTSRLAELMVRKPGEGLALSLLATVLPPIRWLIAMATEAYYKALMPMREHGMVPDHSFSAAMLGWRISVLPDRFYDMVVDGAIVLRRCESFGFRADGLVLDGAGGERVDADVVILATGFDADRLLSGVFVSPQFREIVVGRPSDTMLPLYRHCLHPRIPQMAVVGYAESAASIYPYEMMAKWVAHLLDGAVRLPGVAAMEQSVAEWERWGRWARRHSGDFFLKSCIATVTTWYHDQLCRDMGYSPRRKKGGGLLADWLQPYGPTDYAGIQ
;
A
#
# COMPACT_ATOMS: atom_id res chain seq x y z
N MET A 1 -1.98 -30.58 5.81
CA MET A 1 -3.08 -29.64 6.15
C MET A 1 -2.80 -28.36 5.38
N ASP A 2 -3.76 -27.87 4.61
CA ASP A 2 -3.62 -26.59 3.91
C ASP A 2 -4.03 -25.47 4.88
N TYR A 3 -3.04 -24.82 5.51
CA TYR A 3 -3.27 -23.75 6.49
C TYR A 3 -4.05 -22.56 5.90
N SER A 4 -4.02 -22.35 4.58
CA SER A 4 -4.73 -21.25 3.92
C SER A 4 -6.25 -21.43 3.88
N ARG A 5 -6.73 -22.66 4.06
CA ARG A 5 -8.15 -23.04 4.07
C ARG A 5 -8.62 -23.52 5.43
N MET A 6 -7.82 -23.27 6.47
CA MET A 6 -8.12 -23.67 7.84
C MET A 6 -9.37 -22.92 8.35
N PRO A 7 -10.38 -23.62 8.90
CA PRO A 7 -11.51 -22.98 9.57
C PRO A 7 -11.06 -22.11 10.74
N HIS A 8 -11.81 -21.04 11.02
CA HIS A 8 -11.47 -20.11 12.11
C HIS A 8 -11.35 -20.80 13.48
N ALA A 9 -12.20 -21.79 13.77
CA ALA A 9 -12.14 -22.53 15.03
C ALA A 9 -10.83 -23.32 15.18
N ASP A 10 -10.38 -23.98 14.12
CA ASP A 10 -9.13 -24.75 14.11
C ASP A 10 -7.92 -23.81 14.19
N ALA A 11 -7.99 -22.64 13.55
CA ALA A 11 -6.96 -21.61 13.64
C ALA A 11 -6.86 -21.05 15.07
N ASP A 12 -7.99 -20.83 15.74
CA ASP A 12 -8.03 -20.41 17.14
C ASP A 12 -7.40 -21.46 18.07
N GLU A 13 -7.68 -22.74 17.84
CA GLU A 13 -7.04 -23.84 18.59
C GLU A 13 -5.53 -23.92 18.30
N LEU A 14 -5.12 -23.64 17.06
CA LEU A 14 -3.71 -23.64 16.67
C LEU A 14 -2.90 -22.59 17.43
N ILE A 15 -3.48 -21.44 17.79
CA ILE A 15 -2.76 -20.30 18.39
C ILE A 15 -2.98 -20.15 19.90
N ARG A 16 -4.11 -20.65 20.44
CA ARG A 16 -4.51 -20.42 21.82
C ARG A 16 -3.55 -21.07 22.80
N GLY A 17 -3.04 -20.29 23.74
CA GLY A 17 -2.15 -20.77 24.79
C GLY A 17 -0.76 -21.16 24.29
N LYS A 18 -0.35 -20.67 23.11
CA LYS A 18 0.94 -20.96 22.49
C LYS A 18 1.78 -19.71 22.32
N ARG A 19 3.10 -19.88 22.28
CA ARG A 19 4.07 -18.84 21.94
C ARG A 19 4.09 -18.69 20.43
N VAL A 20 3.57 -17.58 19.93
CA VAL A 20 3.49 -17.32 18.48
C VAL A 20 4.46 -16.21 18.11
N VAL A 21 5.26 -16.47 17.07
CA VAL A 21 6.09 -15.45 16.43
C VAL A 21 5.45 -15.01 15.12
N VAL A 22 5.30 -13.71 14.91
CA VAL A 22 4.90 -13.12 13.64
C VAL A 22 6.10 -12.42 13.01
N VAL A 23 6.46 -12.80 11.79
CA VAL A 23 7.56 -12.19 11.05
C VAL A 23 7.01 -11.17 10.05
N GLY A 24 7.34 -9.91 10.24
CA GLY A 24 6.93 -8.80 9.37
C GLY A 24 6.17 -7.71 10.11
N SER A 25 6.49 -6.45 9.79
CA SER A 25 5.87 -5.23 10.34
C SER A 25 4.91 -4.54 9.36
N GLY A 26 4.49 -5.23 8.30
CA GLY A 26 3.43 -4.75 7.41
C GLY A 26 2.06 -4.81 8.10
N LYS A 27 1.02 -4.26 7.47
CA LYS A 27 -0.35 -4.22 8.03
C LYS A 27 -0.80 -5.59 8.54
N SER A 28 -0.65 -6.64 7.74
CA SER A 28 -1.05 -8.00 8.13
C SER A 28 -0.30 -8.48 9.38
N GLY A 29 1.00 -8.23 9.49
CA GLY A 29 1.80 -8.67 10.64
C GLY A 29 1.37 -7.97 11.93
N VAL A 30 1.14 -6.66 11.86
CA VAL A 30 0.68 -5.84 12.99
C VAL A 30 -0.74 -6.23 13.44
N ASP A 31 -1.64 -6.54 12.51
CA ASP A 31 -2.99 -7.02 12.84
C ASP A 31 -2.97 -8.41 13.47
N ILE A 32 -2.23 -9.34 12.87
CA ILE A 32 -2.15 -10.72 13.35
C ILE A 32 -1.59 -10.73 14.77
N ILE A 33 -0.49 -10.00 15.02
CA ILE A 33 0.09 -9.98 16.37
C ILE A 33 -0.85 -9.31 17.39
N ALA A 34 -1.60 -8.27 17.00
CA ALA A 34 -2.58 -7.63 17.87
C ALA A 34 -3.72 -8.60 18.25
N GLN A 35 -4.27 -9.33 17.28
CA GLN A 35 -5.31 -10.34 17.52
C GLN A 35 -4.78 -11.49 18.40
N LEU A 36 -3.57 -11.97 18.12
CA LEU A 36 -2.92 -13.00 18.94
C LEU A 36 -2.73 -12.56 20.38
N ALA A 37 -2.27 -11.33 20.60
CA ALA A 37 -2.06 -10.77 21.93
C ALA A 37 -3.36 -10.59 22.71
N GLN A 38 -4.48 -10.29 22.04
CA GLN A 38 -5.81 -10.26 22.68
C GLN A 38 -6.25 -11.65 23.15
N VAL A 39 -5.94 -12.70 22.40
CA VAL A 39 -6.31 -14.09 22.73
C VAL A 39 -5.43 -14.67 23.82
N ASN A 40 -4.11 -14.49 23.70
CA ASN A 40 -3.12 -15.15 24.55
C ASN A 40 -2.71 -14.34 25.78
N GLY A 41 -2.87 -13.01 25.71
CA GLY A 41 -2.50 -12.08 26.77
C GLY A 41 -1.04 -12.21 27.19
N ARG A 42 -0.76 -11.80 28.44
CA ARG A 42 0.60 -11.83 29.01
C ARG A 42 1.08 -13.23 29.38
N LYS A 43 0.16 -14.20 29.50
CA LYS A 43 0.49 -15.57 29.91
C LYS A 43 1.29 -16.28 28.81
N TYR A 44 0.96 -16.01 27.55
CA TYR A 44 1.67 -16.54 26.38
C TYR A 44 1.99 -15.39 25.42
N PRO A 45 3.02 -14.58 25.74
CA PRO A 45 3.32 -13.39 24.95
C PRO A 45 3.65 -13.76 23.51
N CYS A 46 3.21 -12.93 22.57
CA CYS A 46 3.47 -13.12 21.15
C CYS A 46 4.58 -12.17 20.71
N THR A 47 5.50 -12.65 19.88
CA THR A 47 6.67 -11.87 19.45
C THR A 47 6.50 -11.40 18.00
N MET A 48 6.64 -10.11 17.74
CA MET A 48 6.75 -9.58 16.38
C MET A 48 8.23 -9.36 16.03
N VAL A 49 8.69 -10.08 15.01
CA VAL A 49 10.05 -9.97 14.47
C VAL A 49 10.02 -9.12 13.20
N TYR A 50 10.84 -8.09 13.14
CA TYR A 50 10.85 -7.17 11.99
C TYR A 50 12.24 -6.60 11.68
N ARG A 51 12.48 -6.26 10.41
CA ARG A 51 13.72 -5.61 9.96
C ARG A 51 13.64 -4.09 9.99
N HIS A 52 12.54 -3.56 9.46
CA HIS A 52 12.26 -2.12 9.42
C HIS A 52 10.92 -1.84 10.08
N ALA A 53 10.85 -0.77 10.87
CA ALA A 53 9.56 -0.22 11.30
C ALA A 53 8.89 0.50 10.13
N ASN A 54 7.56 0.45 10.07
CA ASN A 54 6.75 1.20 9.12
C ASN A 54 5.92 2.23 9.88
N TRP A 55 5.47 3.28 9.19
CA TRP A 55 4.57 4.25 9.80
C TRP A 55 3.22 3.58 10.06
N ALA A 56 2.88 3.41 11.33
CA ALA A 56 1.56 2.98 11.78
C ALA A 56 0.85 4.19 12.35
N VAL A 57 -0.25 4.61 11.74
CA VAL A 57 -1.01 5.80 12.13
C VAL A 57 -2.24 5.39 12.92
N ASP A 58 -2.48 6.07 14.03
CA ASP A 58 -3.73 5.93 14.79
C ASP A 58 -4.76 6.94 14.26
N PRO A 59 -5.87 6.48 13.65
CA PRO A 59 -6.89 7.36 13.09
C PRO A 59 -7.68 8.10 14.18
N ASN A 60 -7.63 7.67 15.44
CA ASN A 60 -8.37 8.28 16.54
C ASN A 60 -7.69 9.56 17.08
N LEU A 61 -6.47 9.87 16.64
CA LEU A 61 -5.79 11.10 17.03
C LEU A 61 -6.47 12.33 16.42
N THR A 62 -6.64 13.38 17.24
CA THR A 62 -7.46 14.57 16.94
C THR A 62 -7.19 15.21 15.57
N TRP A 63 -5.93 15.23 15.13
CA TRP A 63 -5.50 15.87 13.88
C TRP A 63 -5.19 14.88 12.75
N ALA A 64 -5.37 13.57 12.95
CA ALA A 64 -5.08 12.56 11.93
C ALA A 64 -5.86 12.80 10.63
N ALA A 65 -7.17 13.03 10.73
CA ALA A 65 -8.04 13.32 9.58
C ALA A 65 -7.68 14.64 8.87
N PHE A 66 -7.08 15.61 9.58
CA PHE A 66 -6.62 16.85 8.96
C PHE A 66 -5.38 16.60 8.10
N PHE A 67 -4.38 15.91 8.63
CA PHE A 67 -3.16 15.57 7.89
C PHE A 67 -3.45 14.65 6.71
N GLU A 68 -4.39 13.71 6.86
CA GLU A 68 -4.87 12.87 5.76
C GLU A 68 -5.39 13.71 4.60
N LYS A 69 -6.27 14.69 4.85
CA LYS A 69 -6.83 15.57 3.81
C LYS A 69 -5.75 16.38 3.09
N LEU A 70 -4.76 16.90 3.83
CA LEU A 70 -3.66 17.67 3.25
C LEU A 70 -2.74 16.84 2.34
N MET A 71 -2.73 15.52 2.51
CA MET A 71 -1.83 14.62 1.79
C MET A 71 -2.51 13.79 0.69
N THR A 72 -3.84 13.66 0.72
CA THR A 72 -4.63 12.78 -0.18
C THR A 72 -5.68 13.50 -1.02
N SER A 73 -5.88 14.82 -0.83
CA SER A 73 -6.80 15.61 -1.64
C SER A 73 -6.26 15.90 -3.05
N ARG A 74 -7.12 16.37 -3.96
CA ARG A 74 -6.72 16.81 -5.30
C ARG A 74 -5.66 17.93 -5.26
N LEU A 75 -5.76 18.83 -4.28
CA LEU A 75 -4.73 19.85 -4.02
C LEU A 75 -3.39 19.20 -3.65
N ALA A 76 -3.40 18.12 -2.87
CA ALA A 76 -2.21 17.39 -2.50
C ALA A 76 -1.47 16.80 -3.72
N GLU A 77 -2.22 16.32 -4.71
CA GLU A 77 -1.65 15.79 -5.96
C GLU A 77 -1.02 16.87 -6.86
N LEU A 78 -1.27 18.17 -6.63
CA LEU A 78 -0.51 19.24 -7.30
C LEU A 78 0.94 19.31 -6.82
N MET A 79 1.22 18.81 -5.61
CA MET A 79 2.56 18.81 -5.01
C MET A 79 3.38 17.57 -5.41
N VAL A 80 2.84 16.71 -6.28
CA VAL A 80 3.46 15.46 -6.71
C VAL A 80 3.45 15.42 -8.24
N ARG A 81 4.55 14.91 -8.83
CA ARG A 81 4.59 14.69 -10.28
C ARG A 81 3.56 13.67 -10.68
N LYS A 82 2.90 13.88 -11.82
CA LYS A 82 1.88 12.97 -12.35
C LYS A 82 2.31 12.39 -13.71
N PRO A 83 1.94 11.14 -14.02
CA PRO A 83 2.20 10.54 -15.34
C PRO A 83 1.49 11.32 -16.45
N GLY A 84 2.23 11.70 -17.50
CA GLY A 84 1.68 12.38 -18.67
C GLY A 84 1.14 13.79 -18.39
N GLU A 85 1.57 14.44 -17.31
CA GLU A 85 1.09 15.76 -16.95
C GLU A 85 1.60 16.87 -17.89
N GLY A 86 0.76 17.87 -18.16
CA GLY A 86 1.15 19.03 -18.96
C GLY A 86 2.14 19.96 -18.26
N LEU A 87 2.75 20.87 -19.01
CA LEU A 87 3.80 21.79 -18.53
C LEU A 87 3.39 22.57 -17.26
N ALA A 88 2.15 23.05 -17.19
CA ALA A 88 1.66 23.80 -16.04
C ALA A 88 1.64 22.96 -14.75
N LEU A 89 1.17 21.71 -14.82
CA LEU A 89 1.13 20.82 -13.66
C LEU A 89 2.55 20.38 -13.25
N SER A 90 3.42 20.15 -14.23
CA SER A 90 4.83 19.84 -13.99
C SER A 90 5.57 20.99 -13.29
N LEU A 91 5.27 22.24 -13.65
CA LEU A 91 5.81 23.43 -12.97
C LEU A 91 5.33 23.49 -11.52
N LEU A 92 4.03 23.32 -11.26
CA LEU A 92 3.48 23.28 -9.90
C LEU A 92 4.10 22.15 -9.07
N ALA A 93 4.23 20.95 -9.64
CA ALA A 93 4.86 19.80 -9.00
C ALA A 93 6.37 20.00 -8.74
N THR A 94 6.98 21.03 -9.35
CA THR A 94 8.39 21.40 -9.11
C THR A 94 8.51 22.52 -8.06
N VAL A 95 7.52 23.42 -7.96
CA VAL A 95 7.54 24.57 -7.04
C VAL A 95 6.93 24.24 -5.67
N LEU A 96 5.88 23.42 -5.61
CA LEU A 96 5.15 23.09 -4.38
C LEU A 96 5.74 21.96 -3.49
N PRO A 97 6.76 21.15 -3.87
CA PRO A 97 7.34 20.13 -2.98
C PRO A 97 7.78 20.61 -1.59
N PRO A 98 8.33 21.83 -1.40
CA PRO A 98 8.66 22.32 -0.06
C PRO A 98 7.45 22.37 0.88
N ILE A 99 6.26 22.66 0.36
CA ILE A 99 5.02 22.68 1.16
C ILE A 99 4.66 21.26 1.59
N ARG A 100 4.72 20.29 0.67
CA ARG A 100 4.51 18.88 0.99
C ARG A 100 5.50 18.38 2.04
N TRP A 101 6.77 18.78 1.92
CA TRP A 101 7.80 18.45 2.89
C TRP A 101 7.47 19.02 4.28
N LEU A 102 7.04 20.29 4.38
CA LEU A 102 6.61 20.89 5.63
C LEU A 102 5.41 20.15 6.25
N ILE A 103 4.40 19.80 5.45
CA ILE A 103 3.24 19.03 5.91
C ILE A 103 3.68 17.66 6.43
N ALA A 104 4.55 16.96 5.70
CA ALA A 104 5.08 15.68 6.12
C ALA A 104 5.87 15.78 7.43
N MET A 105 6.74 16.78 7.58
CA MET A 105 7.48 17.04 8.82
C MET A 105 6.56 17.33 10.00
N ALA A 106 5.53 18.15 9.81
CA ALA A 106 4.54 18.42 10.84
C ALA A 106 3.77 17.14 11.24
N THR A 107 3.40 16.33 10.25
CA THR A 107 2.73 15.03 10.46
C THR A 107 3.62 14.06 11.24
N GLU A 108 4.91 13.97 10.88
CA GLU A 108 5.89 13.16 11.60
C GLU A 108 6.06 13.60 13.03
N ALA A 109 6.23 14.90 13.27
CA ALA A 109 6.39 15.46 14.61
C ALA A 109 5.14 15.18 15.46
N TYR A 110 3.95 15.32 14.88
CA TYR A 110 2.67 15.02 15.52
C TYR A 110 2.59 13.56 15.98
N TYR A 111 2.81 12.60 15.08
CA TYR A 111 2.76 11.18 15.44
C TYR A 111 3.89 10.80 16.43
N LYS A 112 5.11 11.32 16.24
CA LYS A 112 6.25 11.08 17.15
C LYS A 112 6.02 11.64 18.56
N ALA A 113 5.19 12.67 18.71
CA ALA A 113 4.87 13.28 20.00
C ALA A 113 3.74 12.57 20.73
N LEU A 114 2.76 12.02 20.00
CA LEU A 114 1.55 11.43 20.59
C LEU A 114 1.60 9.91 20.71
N MET A 115 2.45 9.24 19.94
CA MET A 115 2.58 7.79 19.97
C MET A 115 3.93 7.37 20.57
N PRO A 116 3.99 6.33 21.41
CA PRO A 116 5.22 5.87 22.07
C PRO A 116 6.16 5.10 21.13
N MET A 117 6.24 5.49 19.85
CA MET A 117 7.10 4.85 18.86
C MET A 117 8.58 4.89 19.26
N ARG A 118 9.03 5.99 19.88
CA ARG A 118 10.44 6.16 20.32
C ARG A 118 10.79 5.21 21.44
N GLU A 119 9.91 5.08 22.42
CA GLU A 119 10.08 4.23 23.59
C GLU A 119 10.19 2.76 23.20
N HIS A 120 9.47 2.37 22.15
CA HIS A 120 9.42 0.98 21.68
C HIS A 120 10.31 0.69 20.45
N GLY A 121 11.18 1.62 20.05
CA GLY A 121 12.08 1.41 18.89
C GLY A 121 11.34 1.19 17.56
N MET A 122 10.15 1.77 17.44
CA MET A 122 9.24 1.65 16.29
C MET A 122 9.21 2.91 15.42
N VAL A 123 10.16 3.83 15.61
CA VAL A 123 10.33 4.99 14.71
C VAL A 123 10.92 4.49 13.38
N PRO A 124 10.23 4.71 12.24
CA PRO A 124 10.76 4.29 10.95
C PRO A 124 12.01 5.09 10.54
N ASP A 125 12.92 4.43 9.83
CA ASP A 125 14.15 5.04 9.30
C ASP A 125 13.92 5.91 8.04
N HIS A 126 12.67 6.00 7.57
CA HIS A 126 12.27 6.75 6.38
C HIS A 126 11.20 7.80 6.72
N SER A 127 11.14 8.88 5.93
CA SER A 127 10.18 9.97 6.14
C SER A 127 8.74 9.53 5.89
N PHE A 128 7.78 10.25 6.48
CA PHE A 128 6.36 10.01 6.26
C PHE A 128 5.97 10.23 4.80
N SER A 129 6.56 11.23 4.13
CA SER A 129 6.31 11.43 2.69
C SER A 129 6.83 10.26 1.85
N ALA A 130 7.99 9.70 2.19
CA ALA A 130 8.51 8.50 1.54
C ALA A 130 7.60 7.29 1.79
N ALA A 131 7.09 7.14 3.02
CA ALA A 131 6.16 6.09 3.39
C ALA A 131 4.85 6.15 2.59
N MET A 132 4.28 7.34 2.43
CA MET A 132 3.07 7.53 1.62
C MET A 132 3.30 7.21 0.15
N LEU A 133 4.45 7.62 -0.40
CA LEU A 133 4.78 7.39 -1.81
C LEU A 133 5.10 5.92 -2.10
N GLY A 134 5.79 5.24 -1.17
CA GLY A 134 6.17 3.83 -1.27
C GLY A 134 5.12 2.85 -0.75
N TRP A 135 3.94 3.32 -0.32
CA TRP A 135 2.89 2.48 0.27
C TRP A 135 3.33 1.69 1.51
N ARG A 136 4.08 2.35 2.41
CA ARG A 136 4.55 1.80 3.70
C ARG A 136 3.90 2.46 4.91
N ILE A 137 2.62 2.78 4.77
CA ILE A 137 1.80 3.33 5.86
C ILE A 137 0.68 2.35 6.17
N SER A 138 0.36 2.22 7.45
CA SER A 138 -0.66 1.29 7.93
C SER A 138 -1.47 1.95 9.04
N VAL A 139 -2.71 1.52 9.22
CA VAL A 139 -3.51 1.90 10.38
C VAL A 139 -3.09 1.01 11.56
N LEU A 140 -2.77 1.62 12.69
CA LEU A 140 -2.44 0.91 13.92
C LEU A 140 -3.69 0.25 14.51
N PRO A 141 -3.64 -1.03 14.91
CA PRO A 141 -4.72 -1.65 15.67
C PRO A 141 -4.94 -0.98 17.03
N ASP A 142 -6.19 -1.02 17.49
CA ASP A 142 -6.54 -0.49 18.81
C ASP A 142 -5.71 -1.14 19.91
N ARG A 143 -5.26 -0.32 20.86
CA ARG A 143 -4.49 -0.74 22.05
C ARG A 143 -3.18 -1.48 21.74
N PHE A 144 -2.64 -1.36 20.51
CA PHE A 144 -1.40 -2.03 20.14
C PHE A 144 -0.26 -1.72 21.11
N TYR A 145 -0.02 -0.44 21.41
CA TYR A 145 1.05 -0.06 22.34
C TYR A 145 0.73 -0.41 23.79
N ASP A 146 -0.53 -0.37 24.22
CA ASP A 146 -0.92 -0.87 25.54
C ASP A 146 -0.51 -2.34 25.70
N MET A 147 -0.74 -3.16 24.66
CA MET A 147 -0.37 -4.58 24.67
C MET A 147 1.15 -4.81 24.64
N VAL A 148 1.91 -3.87 24.06
CA VAL A 148 3.38 -3.88 24.13
C VAL A 148 3.86 -3.54 25.54
N VAL A 149 3.32 -2.47 26.15
CA VAL A 149 3.64 -2.05 27.53
C VAL A 149 3.28 -3.15 28.53
N ASP A 150 2.14 -3.78 28.32
CA ASP A 150 1.64 -4.88 29.14
C ASP A 150 2.47 -6.16 29.00
N GLY A 151 3.31 -6.26 27.97
CA GLY A 151 4.14 -7.43 27.69
C GLY A 151 3.41 -8.57 27.00
N ALA A 152 2.19 -8.35 26.49
CA ALA A 152 1.49 -9.33 25.65
C ALA A 152 2.08 -9.37 24.22
N ILE A 153 2.62 -8.24 23.74
CA ILE A 153 3.38 -8.15 22.49
C ILE A 153 4.85 -7.86 22.81
N VAL A 154 5.74 -8.68 22.27
CA VAL A 154 7.19 -8.50 22.38
C VAL A 154 7.75 -8.09 21.02
N LEU A 155 8.42 -6.94 20.96
CA LEU A 155 9.01 -6.43 19.73
C LEU A 155 10.47 -6.86 19.62
N ARG A 156 10.87 -7.39 18.46
CA ARG A 156 12.25 -7.78 18.16
C ARG A 156 12.67 -7.30 16.78
N ARG A 157 13.66 -6.40 16.74
CA ARG A 157 14.27 -5.93 15.50
C ARG A 157 15.47 -6.81 15.14
N CYS A 158 15.50 -7.38 13.93
CA CYS A 158 16.64 -8.15 13.43
C CYS A 158 16.77 -8.05 11.90
N GLU A 159 17.98 -8.21 11.38
CA GLU A 159 18.22 -8.21 9.92
C GLU A 159 17.84 -9.54 9.26
N SER A 160 18.17 -10.64 9.93
CA SER A 160 17.89 -12.01 9.50
C SER A 160 17.65 -12.92 10.70
N PHE A 161 17.09 -14.09 10.44
CA PHE A 161 16.78 -15.10 11.44
C PHE A 161 16.92 -16.49 10.84
N GLY A 162 17.18 -17.47 11.71
CA GLY A 162 17.16 -18.90 11.40
C GLY A 162 16.09 -19.63 12.20
N PHE A 163 15.62 -20.76 11.68
CA PHE A 163 14.72 -21.65 12.40
C PHE A 163 15.49 -22.62 13.30
N ARG A 164 14.88 -22.93 14.45
CA ARG A 164 15.31 -23.96 15.38
C ARG A 164 14.11 -24.84 15.72
N ALA A 165 14.35 -26.05 16.23
CA ALA A 165 13.30 -27.03 16.53
C ALA A 165 12.21 -26.51 17.49
N ASP A 166 12.54 -25.53 18.33
CA ASP A 166 11.71 -24.94 19.38
C ASP A 166 11.53 -23.41 19.20
N GLY A 167 11.83 -22.86 18.03
CA GLY A 167 11.64 -21.43 17.75
C GLY A 167 12.57 -20.83 16.70
N LEU A 168 13.05 -19.62 16.96
CA LEU A 168 13.92 -18.85 16.07
C LEU A 168 15.24 -18.47 16.75
N VAL A 169 16.27 -18.28 15.93
CA VAL A 169 17.53 -17.61 16.29
C VAL A 169 17.61 -16.32 15.50
N LEU A 170 17.69 -15.18 16.17
CA LEU A 170 17.77 -13.87 15.53
C LEU A 170 19.24 -13.47 15.37
N ASP A 171 19.60 -12.98 14.19
CA ASP A 171 20.95 -12.49 13.93
C ASP A 171 21.17 -11.13 14.60
N GLY A 172 22.27 -11.02 15.38
CA GLY A 172 22.61 -9.85 16.19
C GLY A 172 23.75 -10.14 17.19
N ALA A 173 24.08 -9.17 18.05
CA ALA A 173 25.12 -9.30 19.08
C ALA A 173 24.67 -10.28 20.19
N GLY A 174 24.82 -11.58 19.93
CA GLY A 174 24.58 -12.65 20.90
C GLY A 174 23.72 -13.83 20.42
N GLY A 175 23.17 -13.80 19.20
CA GLY A 175 22.33 -14.89 18.68
C GLY A 175 21.10 -15.15 19.55
N GLU A 176 20.29 -14.10 19.76
CA GLU A 176 19.11 -14.16 20.63
C GLU A 176 18.17 -15.29 20.20
N ARG A 177 17.71 -16.07 21.17
CA ARG A 177 16.83 -17.21 20.97
C ARG A 177 15.41 -16.82 21.34
N VAL A 178 14.48 -16.98 20.42
CA VAL A 178 13.06 -16.71 20.64
C VAL A 178 12.32 -18.02 20.51
N ASP A 179 11.83 -18.55 21.63
CA ASP A 179 11.06 -19.78 21.60
C ASP A 179 9.69 -19.55 20.97
N ALA A 180 9.27 -20.47 20.12
CA ALA A 180 8.00 -20.37 19.41
C ALA A 180 7.43 -21.77 19.13
N ASP A 181 6.13 -21.91 19.36
CA ASP A 181 5.40 -23.12 19.00
C ASP A 181 4.79 -22.96 17.59
N VAL A 182 4.54 -21.71 17.16
CA VAL A 182 4.02 -21.36 15.83
C VAL A 182 4.77 -20.13 15.29
N VAL A 183 5.17 -20.16 14.02
CA VAL A 183 5.75 -19.02 13.31
C VAL A 183 4.87 -18.65 12.12
N ILE A 184 4.39 -17.40 12.07
CA ILE A 184 3.55 -16.86 11.00
C ILE A 184 4.39 -15.89 10.17
N LEU A 185 4.57 -16.18 8.89
CA LEU A 185 5.31 -15.33 7.96
C LEU A 185 4.37 -14.33 7.30
N ALA A 186 4.31 -13.11 7.85
CA ALA A 186 3.56 -11.98 7.32
C ALA A 186 4.45 -11.08 6.44
N THR A 187 5.19 -11.70 5.52
CA THR A 187 6.27 -11.06 4.73
C THR A 187 5.82 -10.49 3.37
N GLY A 188 4.51 -10.40 3.14
CA GLY A 188 3.95 -9.91 1.87
C GLY A 188 3.83 -10.98 0.78
N PHE A 189 3.47 -10.55 -0.43
CA PHE A 189 3.22 -11.42 -1.58
C PHE A 189 4.04 -10.97 -2.80
N ASP A 190 4.39 -11.93 -3.66
CA ASP A 190 4.98 -11.67 -4.97
C ASP A 190 3.88 -11.62 -6.03
N ALA A 191 3.28 -10.43 -6.19
CA ALA A 191 2.16 -10.23 -7.12
C ALA A 191 2.55 -10.46 -8.58
N ASP A 192 3.79 -10.15 -8.96
CA ASP A 192 4.31 -10.37 -10.32
C ASP A 192 4.37 -11.86 -10.63
N ARG A 193 4.90 -12.68 -9.71
CA ARG A 193 4.92 -14.13 -9.87
C ARG A 193 3.51 -14.71 -9.97
N LEU A 194 2.57 -14.23 -9.16
CA LEU A 194 1.17 -14.69 -9.21
C LEU A 194 0.51 -14.35 -10.55
N LEU A 195 0.67 -13.12 -11.03
CA LEU A 195 0.13 -12.68 -12.31
C LEU A 195 0.75 -13.43 -13.49
N SER A 196 2.08 -13.56 -13.51
CA SER A 196 2.81 -14.32 -14.51
C SER A 196 2.35 -15.78 -14.55
N GLY A 197 2.13 -16.39 -13.38
CA GLY A 197 1.68 -17.78 -13.24
C GLY A 197 0.34 -18.12 -13.90
N VAL A 198 -0.52 -17.12 -14.16
CA VAL A 198 -1.83 -17.31 -14.82
C VAL A 198 -1.66 -17.78 -16.28
N PHE A 199 -0.59 -17.40 -16.95
CA PHE A 199 -0.40 -17.72 -18.36
C PHE A 199 0.24 -19.09 -18.53
N VAL A 200 -0.20 -19.84 -19.54
CA VAL A 200 0.50 -21.06 -19.99
C VAL A 200 1.66 -20.70 -20.92
N SER A 201 1.48 -19.70 -21.79
CA SER A 201 2.49 -19.25 -22.75
C SER A 201 3.69 -18.59 -22.06
N PRO A 202 4.93 -19.11 -22.22
CA PRO A 202 6.13 -18.48 -21.68
C PRO A 202 6.30 -17.03 -22.15
N GLN A 203 5.98 -16.74 -23.40
CA GLN A 203 6.05 -15.38 -23.94
C GLN A 203 5.13 -14.41 -23.19
N PHE A 204 3.92 -14.84 -22.84
CA PHE A 204 2.99 -13.98 -22.09
C PHE A 204 3.38 -13.85 -20.61
N ARG A 205 3.95 -14.92 -20.02
CA ARG A 205 4.53 -14.88 -18.67
C ARG A 205 5.60 -13.79 -18.55
N GLU A 206 6.45 -13.65 -19.57
CA GLU A 206 7.54 -12.68 -19.60
C GLU A 206 7.05 -11.26 -19.83
N ILE A 207 6.19 -11.03 -20.83
CA ILE A 207 5.82 -9.66 -21.19
C ILE A 207 4.82 -9.03 -20.20
N VAL A 208 3.94 -9.81 -19.57
CA VAL A 208 2.88 -9.25 -18.70
C VAL A 208 3.44 -8.54 -17.47
N VAL A 209 4.55 -9.03 -16.92
CA VAL A 209 5.21 -8.45 -15.74
C VAL A 209 6.27 -7.42 -16.10
N GLY A 210 6.66 -7.30 -17.37
CA GLY A 210 7.77 -6.46 -17.78
C GLY A 210 9.11 -6.98 -17.26
N ARG A 211 10.13 -6.11 -17.23
CA ARG A 211 11.46 -6.46 -16.71
C ARG A 211 11.49 -6.33 -15.18
N PRO A 212 12.34 -7.11 -14.48
CA PRO A 212 12.51 -6.98 -13.03
C PRO A 212 12.92 -5.58 -12.55
N SER A 213 13.57 -4.79 -13.40
CA SER A 213 13.95 -3.41 -13.11
C SER A 213 12.79 -2.41 -13.17
N ASP A 214 11.67 -2.79 -13.79
CA ASP A 214 10.57 -1.89 -14.07
C ASP A 214 9.81 -1.58 -12.78
N THR A 215 9.45 -0.32 -12.63
CA THR A 215 8.78 0.22 -11.44
C THR A 215 7.26 0.18 -11.50
N MET A 216 6.69 -0.10 -12.67
CA MET A 216 5.27 -0.30 -12.92
C MET A 216 5.06 -1.51 -13.84
N LEU A 217 3.87 -2.11 -13.82
CA LEU A 217 3.52 -3.08 -14.86
C LEU A 217 3.30 -2.40 -16.22
N PRO A 218 3.59 -3.10 -17.33
CA PRO A 218 3.34 -2.61 -18.69
C PRO A 218 1.85 -2.66 -19.09
N LEU A 219 0.98 -2.11 -18.25
CA LEU A 219 -0.47 -2.11 -18.43
C LEU A 219 -1.00 -0.70 -18.71
N TYR A 220 -1.60 -0.51 -19.88
CA TYR A 220 -2.37 0.69 -20.20
C TYR A 220 -3.56 0.81 -19.24
N ARG A 221 -3.68 1.99 -18.62
CA ARG A 221 -4.65 2.26 -17.53
C ARG A 221 -4.59 1.26 -16.38
N HIS A 222 -3.45 0.61 -16.16
CA HIS A 222 -3.29 -0.49 -15.20
C HIS A 222 -4.25 -1.68 -15.45
N CYS A 223 -4.86 -1.77 -16.63
CA CYS A 223 -5.84 -2.79 -16.97
C CYS A 223 -5.40 -3.68 -18.15
N LEU A 224 -4.87 -3.11 -19.23
CA LEU A 224 -4.62 -3.86 -20.47
C LEU A 224 -3.15 -3.91 -20.83
N HIS A 225 -2.66 -5.08 -21.20
CA HIS A 225 -1.34 -5.16 -21.81
C HIS A 225 -1.45 -4.81 -23.30
N PRO A 226 -0.70 -3.82 -23.84
CA PRO A 226 -0.84 -3.36 -25.23
C PRO A 226 -0.65 -4.44 -26.30
N ARG A 227 0.03 -5.54 -25.95
CA ARG A 227 0.35 -6.65 -26.87
C ARG A 227 -0.25 -8.02 -26.49
N ILE A 228 -1.00 -8.11 -25.39
CA ILE A 228 -1.72 -9.36 -25.06
C ILE A 228 -3.19 -9.12 -25.42
N PRO A 229 -3.72 -9.77 -26.47
CA PRO A 229 -5.10 -9.57 -26.88
C PRO A 229 -6.09 -10.18 -25.89
N GLN A 230 -7.32 -9.67 -25.89
CA GLN A 230 -8.48 -10.27 -25.21
C GLN A 230 -8.28 -10.54 -23.71
N MET A 231 -7.58 -9.64 -23.03
CA MET A 231 -7.31 -9.77 -21.60
C MET A 231 -7.33 -8.41 -20.91
N ALA A 232 -7.95 -8.37 -19.73
CA ALA A 232 -7.83 -7.29 -18.78
C ALA A 232 -7.42 -7.83 -17.41
N VAL A 233 -6.57 -7.08 -16.71
CA VAL A 233 -6.21 -7.27 -15.31
C VAL A 233 -6.97 -6.23 -14.50
N VAL A 234 -7.73 -6.67 -13.51
CA VAL A 234 -8.40 -5.77 -12.56
C VAL A 234 -7.88 -6.14 -11.18
N GLY A 235 -7.51 -5.14 -10.39
CA GLY A 235 -7.06 -5.37 -9.02
C GLY A 235 -5.55 -5.31 -8.80
N TYR A 236 -4.74 -5.02 -9.81
CA TYR A 236 -3.29 -5.00 -9.62
C TYR A 236 -2.78 -3.69 -9.00
N ALA A 237 -3.25 -2.52 -9.43
CA ALA A 237 -2.78 -1.26 -8.83
C ALA A 237 -3.27 -1.13 -7.38
N GLU A 238 -2.63 -0.34 -6.53
CA GLU A 238 -3.01 -0.22 -5.11
C GLU A 238 -3.10 1.24 -4.68
N SER A 239 -4.04 1.51 -3.77
CA SER A 239 -4.26 2.82 -3.16
C SER A 239 -4.67 2.65 -1.69
N ALA A 240 -4.96 3.76 -1.01
CA ALA A 240 -5.38 3.76 0.39
C ALA A 240 -6.63 2.94 0.71
N ALA A 241 -7.55 2.86 -0.24
CA ALA A 241 -8.70 1.97 -0.17
C ALA A 241 -8.92 1.34 -1.55
N SER A 242 -8.18 0.28 -1.86
CA SER A 242 -8.11 -0.28 -3.22
C SER A 242 -9.42 -0.83 -3.80
N ILE A 243 -10.43 -1.10 -2.97
CA ILE A 243 -11.74 -1.60 -3.43
C ILE A 243 -12.37 -0.65 -4.47
N TYR A 244 -12.37 0.66 -4.23
CA TYR A 244 -13.03 1.60 -5.13
C TYR A 244 -12.23 1.91 -6.41
N PRO A 245 -10.88 1.93 -6.42
CA PRO A 245 -10.11 1.83 -7.65
C PRO A 245 -10.41 0.58 -8.45
N TYR A 246 -10.63 -0.57 -7.81
CA TYR A 246 -10.94 -1.82 -8.52
C TYR A 246 -12.30 -1.77 -9.17
N GLU A 247 -13.28 -1.20 -8.48
CA GLU A 247 -14.58 -0.89 -9.06
C GLU A 247 -14.44 0.03 -10.28
N MET A 248 -13.64 1.10 -10.18
CA MET A 248 -13.39 2.01 -11.31
C MET A 248 -12.68 1.35 -12.49
N MET A 249 -11.71 0.47 -12.23
CA MET A 249 -11.06 -0.35 -13.26
C MET A 249 -12.08 -1.28 -13.93
N ALA A 250 -12.91 -1.97 -13.16
CA ALA A 250 -13.93 -2.87 -13.67
C ALA A 250 -14.95 -2.13 -14.54
N LYS A 251 -15.40 -0.94 -14.11
CA LYS A 251 -16.26 -0.06 -14.91
C LYS A 251 -15.58 0.35 -16.21
N TRP A 252 -14.33 0.81 -16.16
CA TRP A 252 -13.59 1.18 -17.37
C TRP A 252 -13.44 0.00 -18.35
N VAL A 253 -13.18 -1.20 -17.85
CA VAL A 253 -13.13 -2.43 -18.66
C VAL A 253 -14.52 -2.76 -19.24
N ALA A 254 -15.61 -2.58 -18.49
CA ALA A 254 -16.96 -2.80 -18.98
C ALA A 254 -17.31 -1.83 -20.13
N HIS A 255 -16.98 -0.54 -19.98
CA HIS A 255 -17.15 0.48 -21.02
C HIS A 255 -16.32 0.19 -22.28
N LEU A 256 -15.14 -0.40 -22.10
CA LEU A 256 -14.33 -0.88 -23.23
C LEU A 256 -15.02 -2.04 -23.96
N LEU A 257 -15.54 -3.02 -23.23
CA LEU A 257 -16.22 -4.19 -23.79
C LEU A 257 -17.52 -3.80 -24.52
N ASP A 258 -18.25 -2.80 -24.01
CA ASP A 258 -19.45 -2.23 -24.64
C ASP A 258 -19.11 -1.29 -25.84
N GLY A 259 -17.82 -0.97 -26.04
CA GLY A 259 -17.35 -0.11 -27.12
C GLY A 259 -17.58 1.39 -26.91
N ALA A 260 -18.00 1.80 -25.71
CA ALA A 260 -18.08 3.19 -25.28
C ALA A 260 -16.67 3.80 -25.12
N VAL A 261 -15.71 3.02 -24.62
CA VAL A 261 -14.29 3.36 -24.63
C VAL A 261 -13.63 2.74 -25.86
N ARG A 262 -12.97 3.56 -26.68
CA ARG A 262 -12.15 3.10 -27.80
C ARG A 262 -10.68 3.19 -27.43
N LEU A 263 -9.96 2.07 -27.57
CA LEU A 263 -8.52 2.04 -27.31
C LEU A 263 -7.78 2.85 -28.37
N PRO A 264 -6.74 3.60 -27.96
CA PRO A 264 -5.81 4.16 -28.92
C PRO A 264 -4.94 3.04 -29.52
N GLY A 265 -4.18 3.35 -30.56
CA GLY A 265 -3.23 2.40 -31.15
C GLY A 265 -2.17 1.92 -30.15
N VAL A 266 -1.59 0.75 -30.40
CA VAL A 266 -0.60 0.09 -29.52
C VAL A 266 0.54 1.04 -29.12
N ALA A 267 1.09 1.79 -30.08
CA ALA A 267 2.18 2.74 -29.80
C ALA A 267 1.79 3.83 -28.79
N ALA A 268 0.55 4.33 -28.84
CA ALA A 268 0.07 5.34 -27.88
C ALA A 268 -0.19 4.72 -26.49
N MET A 269 -0.67 3.48 -26.43
CA MET A 269 -0.78 2.74 -25.17
C MET A 269 0.61 2.54 -24.53
N GLU A 270 1.61 2.13 -25.31
CA GLU A 270 2.99 1.95 -24.87
C GLU A 270 3.63 3.27 -24.40
N GLN A 271 3.34 4.39 -25.06
CA GLN A 271 3.78 5.71 -24.61
C GLN A 271 3.20 6.08 -23.25
N SER A 272 1.91 5.82 -23.04
CA SER A 272 1.26 6.04 -21.74
C SER A 272 1.84 5.14 -20.65
N VAL A 273 2.10 3.86 -20.96
CA VAL A 273 2.81 2.95 -20.05
C VAL A 273 4.20 3.51 -19.69
N ALA A 274 4.94 4.02 -20.67
CA ALA A 274 6.26 4.60 -20.44
C ALA A 274 6.21 5.88 -19.58
N GLU A 275 5.13 6.65 -19.61
CA GLU A 275 4.89 7.79 -18.71
C GLU A 275 4.72 7.34 -17.27
N TRP A 276 3.88 6.33 -17.04
CA TRP A 276 3.68 5.73 -15.72
C TRP A 276 4.97 5.12 -15.18
N GLU A 277 5.74 4.45 -16.02
CA GLU A 277 7.03 3.87 -15.66
C GLU A 277 8.10 4.95 -15.38
N ARG A 278 8.08 6.10 -16.08
CA ARG A 278 8.90 7.27 -15.70
C ARG A 278 8.52 7.82 -14.33
N TRP A 279 7.23 7.89 -14.05
CA TRP A 279 6.71 8.31 -12.75
C TRP A 279 7.09 7.33 -11.64
N GLY A 280 6.94 6.02 -11.84
CA GLY A 280 7.32 4.99 -10.87
C GLY A 280 8.82 5.06 -10.52
N ARG A 281 9.69 5.28 -11.52
CA ARG A 281 11.13 5.51 -11.27
C ARG A 281 11.39 6.79 -10.49
N TRP A 282 10.63 7.84 -10.72
CA TRP A 282 10.71 9.05 -9.89
C TRP A 282 10.26 8.73 -8.47
N ALA A 283 9.13 8.05 -8.29
CA ALA A 283 8.58 7.70 -7.00
C ALA A 283 9.51 6.80 -6.18
N ARG A 284 10.09 5.77 -6.80
CA ARG A 284 11.11 4.90 -6.19
C ARG A 284 12.33 5.67 -5.69
N ARG A 285 12.86 6.60 -6.47
CA ARG A 285 14.01 7.44 -6.03
C ARG A 285 13.69 8.29 -4.79
N HIS A 286 12.43 8.66 -4.58
CA HIS A 286 12.00 9.52 -3.47
C HIS A 286 11.40 8.74 -2.29
N SER A 287 11.14 7.43 -2.44
CA SER A 287 10.64 6.54 -1.38
C SER A 287 11.62 5.44 -0.96
N GLY A 288 12.73 5.29 -1.69
CA GLY A 288 13.75 4.25 -1.46
C GLY A 288 13.42 2.93 -2.17
N ASP A 289 14.17 1.88 -1.84
CA ASP A 289 14.02 0.54 -2.45
C ASP A 289 12.73 -0.20 -2.09
N PHE A 290 11.86 0.46 -1.33
CA PHE A 290 10.62 -0.13 -0.84
C PHE A 290 9.37 0.27 -1.63
N PHE A 291 9.55 0.98 -2.76
CA PHE A 291 8.43 1.35 -3.62
C PHE A 291 7.73 0.11 -4.18
N LEU A 292 6.43 0.02 -3.94
CA LEU A 292 5.62 -1.08 -4.45
C LEU A 292 5.18 -0.79 -5.89
N LYS A 293 5.42 -1.74 -6.79
CA LYS A 293 5.14 -1.64 -8.24
C LYS A 293 3.67 -1.37 -8.58
N SER A 294 2.75 -1.77 -7.70
CA SER A 294 1.32 -1.52 -7.81
C SER A 294 0.90 -0.13 -7.31
N CYS A 295 1.72 0.57 -6.52
CA CYS A 295 1.29 1.76 -5.79
C CYS A 295 0.95 2.93 -6.73
N ILE A 296 -0.29 3.41 -6.63
CA ILE A 296 -0.76 4.68 -7.22
C ILE A 296 -1.38 5.60 -6.16
N ALA A 297 -1.14 5.33 -4.87
CA ALA A 297 -1.83 5.97 -3.76
C ALA A 297 -1.71 7.51 -3.75
N THR A 298 -0.58 8.07 -4.18
CA THR A 298 -0.36 9.53 -4.21
C THR A 298 -0.91 10.23 -5.46
N VAL A 299 -1.46 9.48 -6.41
CA VAL A 299 -2.00 9.98 -7.70
C VAL A 299 -3.31 9.28 -8.06
N THR A 300 -4.06 8.80 -7.06
CA THR A 300 -5.28 8.01 -7.29
C THR A 300 -6.40 8.87 -7.89
N THR A 301 -6.52 10.13 -7.49
CA THR A 301 -7.49 11.06 -8.08
C THR A 301 -7.15 11.33 -9.54
N TRP A 302 -5.87 11.62 -9.84
CA TRP A 302 -5.38 11.75 -11.22
C TRP A 302 -5.67 10.52 -12.07
N TYR A 303 -5.45 9.33 -11.53
CA TYR A 303 -5.75 8.08 -12.21
C TYR A 303 -7.24 7.95 -12.52
N HIS A 304 -8.12 8.16 -11.54
CA HIS A 304 -9.57 8.12 -11.78
C HIS A 304 -10.05 9.20 -12.72
N ASP A 305 -9.43 10.38 -12.73
CA ASP A 305 -9.74 11.40 -13.72
C ASP A 305 -9.47 10.90 -15.15
N GLN A 306 -8.39 10.14 -15.37
CA GLN A 306 -8.11 9.54 -16.69
C GLN A 306 -9.21 8.56 -17.07
N LEU A 307 -9.60 7.65 -16.18
CA LEU A 307 -10.67 6.68 -16.44
C LEU A 307 -12.01 7.38 -16.70
N CYS A 308 -12.34 8.41 -15.92
CA CYS A 308 -13.57 9.20 -16.13
C CYS A 308 -13.58 9.84 -17.51
N ARG A 309 -12.48 10.48 -17.93
CA ARG A 309 -12.38 11.10 -19.27
C ARG A 309 -12.53 10.07 -20.38
N ASP A 310 -11.87 8.92 -20.26
CA ASP A 310 -11.96 7.85 -21.25
C ASP A 310 -13.41 7.37 -21.40
N MET A 311 -14.14 7.21 -20.29
CA MET A 311 -15.56 6.80 -20.26
C MET A 311 -16.55 7.95 -20.56
N GLY A 312 -16.09 9.17 -20.87
CA GLY A 312 -16.96 10.31 -21.16
C GLY A 312 -17.62 10.98 -19.94
N TYR A 313 -17.16 10.68 -18.73
CA TYR A 313 -17.66 11.31 -17.49
C TYR A 313 -16.80 12.50 -17.05
N SER A 314 -17.44 13.46 -16.38
CA SER A 314 -16.73 14.54 -15.67
C SER A 314 -15.83 13.95 -14.57
N PRO A 315 -14.53 14.31 -14.52
CA PRO A 315 -13.64 13.95 -13.42
C PRO A 315 -13.97 14.63 -12.09
N ARG A 316 -14.60 15.82 -12.14
CA ARG A 316 -15.04 16.54 -10.94
C ARG A 316 -16.38 15.98 -10.48
N ARG A 317 -16.39 15.32 -9.31
CA ARG A 317 -17.56 14.56 -8.85
C ARG A 317 -18.00 14.83 -7.42
N LYS A 318 -17.33 15.73 -6.70
CA LYS A 318 -17.75 16.12 -5.34
C LYS A 318 -19.11 16.83 -5.35
N LYS A 319 -20.11 16.23 -4.69
CA LYS A 319 -21.47 16.79 -4.59
C LYS A 319 -21.57 17.77 -3.41
N GLY A 320 -22.37 18.83 -3.58
CA GLY A 320 -22.81 19.72 -2.48
C GLY A 320 -21.81 20.77 -1.96
N GLY A 321 -20.50 20.63 -2.21
CA GLY A 321 -19.47 21.52 -1.66
C GLY A 321 -18.77 22.46 -2.65
N GLY A 322 -19.24 22.51 -3.92
CA GLY A 322 -18.66 23.35 -4.96
C GLY A 322 -17.19 23.04 -5.27
N LEU A 323 -16.48 24.03 -5.86
CA LEU A 323 -15.07 23.88 -6.25
C LEU A 323 -14.15 23.63 -5.05
N LEU A 324 -14.44 24.20 -3.88
CA LEU A 324 -13.56 24.05 -2.70
C LEU A 324 -13.53 22.60 -2.19
N ALA A 325 -14.69 21.93 -2.13
CA ALA A 325 -14.73 20.53 -1.73
C ALA A 325 -14.00 19.63 -2.75
N ASP A 326 -14.10 19.94 -4.04
CA ASP A 326 -13.39 19.23 -5.11
C ASP A 326 -11.86 19.23 -4.94
N TRP A 327 -11.32 20.34 -4.43
CA TRP A 327 -9.88 20.51 -4.26
C TRP A 327 -9.36 20.03 -2.91
N LEU A 328 -10.12 20.22 -1.82
CA LEU A 328 -9.64 20.03 -0.46
C LEU A 328 -10.10 18.73 0.20
N GLN A 329 -11.17 18.09 -0.29
CA GLN A 329 -11.63 16.82 0.25
C GLN A 329 -11.06 15.64 -0.56
N PRO A 330 -10.55 14.59 0.11
CA PRO A 330 -10.15 13.35 -0.55
C PRO A 330 -11.33 12.71 -1.29
N TYR A 331 -11.06 12.17 -2.48
CA TYR A 331 -12.05 11.42 -3.24
C TYR A 331 -12.23 10.01 -2.67
N GLY A 332 -13.47 9.51 -2.68
CA GLY A 332 -13.82 8.19 -2.19
C GLY A 332 -14.91 7.52 -3.03
N PRO A 333 -15.33 6.30 -2.64
CA PRO A 333 -16.26 5.47 -3.42
C PRO A 333 -17.57 6.19 -3.75
N THR A 334 -18.13 6.94 -2.80
CA THR A 334 -19.42 7.65 -2.97
C THR A 334 -19.39 8.70 -4.06
N ASP A 335 -18.22 9.26 -4.38
CA ASP A 335 -18.08 10.27 -5.45
C ASP A 335 -18.22 9.63 -6.84
N TYR A 336 -17.90 8.33 -6.97
CA TYR A 336 -17.94 7.58 -8.22
C TYR A 336 -19.20 6.70 -8.37
N ALA A 337 -20.08 6.67 -7.35
CA ALA A 337 -21.29 5.85 -7.35
C ALA A 337 -22.23 6.08 -8.54
N GLY A 338 -22.20 7.26 -9.15
CA GLY A 338 -23.00 7.60 -10.33
C GLY A 338 -22.38 7.20 -11.68
N ILE A 339 -21.26 6.48 -11.70
CA ILE A 339 -20.71 5.86 -12.92
C ILE A 339 -21.30 4.46 -12.99
N GLN A 340 -22.05 4.18 -14.04
CA GLN A 340 -22.60 2.86 -14.34
C GLN A 340 -21.67 2.12 -15.29
#